data_AF-C6IXD4-F1
#
_entry.id   AF-C6IXD4-F1
#
_cell.length_a   1.000
_cell.length_b   1.000
_cell.length_c   1.000
_cell.angle_alpha   90.00
_cell.angle_beta   90.00
_cell.angle_gamma   90.00
#
_symmetry.space_group_name_H-M   'P 1'
#
loop_
_entity.id
_entity.type
_entity.pdbx_description
1 polymer ?
#
loop_
_entity_poly.entity_id
_entity_poly.type
_entity_poly.pdbx_seq_one_letter_code
_entity_poly.pdbx_strand_id
1 'polypeptide(L)'
;MSDIDGSYAKDAIMELVNKGIINGKGDGKFEIADYAFQWVRSGVSPSNLLIPSLLKANLSKPHPKNGPPGRSFFLHQQVPDMFPGIGLLLPLGYGQGPGQAYSIGSRWEALGLEGGGNLGLTIAGFGFIWAVIPGIILMNFLIRHPKFKQAASRPLKERTEVTEKSEEGEIPLSDAIDKLTYQIALIGFIYLVTYLTLRGLEAVLTPLGTYGETLAQLLIGFHFLIGSLYAMLFRWILNRWKQAGFQLEHSPNNYLLQRISGFSFDYMIAASIAAISIYALKQYLTPVLILTTVGGLVTVWFMVWLVPRVLPEDKLPNVLGFYGMLTGTISTGLALVKAVDPKFQSNTTDNLVMGSASAIMFGFPLLLILNIPIVGYLQNQPVMYLYTFGALFLYFAILMGLLLYRSRKTTA
;
A
#
# COMPACT_ATOMS: atom_id res chain seq x y z
N MET A 1 41.11 -10.13 8.84
CA MET A 1 40.38 -9.26 7.89
C MET A 1 41.00 -9.43 6.50
N SER A 2 40.65 -10.49 5.79
CA SER A 2 41.13 -10.78 4.43
C SER A 2 40.00 -10.83 3.40
N ASP A 3 38.74 -10.62 3.82
CA ASP A 3 37.53 -10.76 2.98
C ASP A 3 37.14 -9.50 2.20
N ILE A 4 37.98 -8.45 2.24
CA ILE A 4 37.67 -7.15 1.62
C ILE A 4 38.87 -6.56 0.89
N ASP A 5 39.94 -7.34 0.68
CA ASP A 5 41.07 -6.94 -0.14
C ASP A 5 40.64 -6.74 -1.60
N GLY A 6 40.83 -5.53 -2.11
CA GLY A 6 40.38 -5.10 -3.44
C GLY A 6 38.91 -4.66 -3.52
N SER A 7 38.20 -4.54 -2.39
CA SER A 7 36.83 -4.03 -2.38
C SER A 7 36.79 -2.50 -2.18
N TYR A 8 35.92 -1.83 -2.94
CA TYR A 8 35.67 -0.39 -2.81
C TYR A 8 35.22 0.03 -1.40
N ALA A 9 34.60 -0.87 -0.65
CA ALA A 9 34.22 -0.63 0.74
C ALA A 9 35.46 -0.47 1.65
N LYS A 10 36.52 -1.26 1.41
CA LYS A 10 37.78 -1.12 2.14
C LYS A 10 38.46 0.20 1.82
N ASP A 11 38.50 0.59 0.56
CA ASP A 11 39.14 1.83 0.12
C ASP A 11 38.42 3.06 0.70
N ALA A 12 37.09 3.07 0.66
CA ALA A 12 36.27 4.12 1.26
C ALA A 12 36.47 4.21 2.79
N ILE A 13 36.56 3.08 3.49
CA ILE A 13 36.79 3.05 4.93
C ILE A 13 38.20 3.54 5.27
N MET A 14 39.23 3.10 4.54
CA MET A 14 40.61 3.52 4.77
C MET A 14 40.81 5.02 4.47
N GLU A 15 40.11 5.56 3.49
CA GLU A 15 40.13 6.98 3.17
C GLU A 15 39.49 7.83 4.27
N LEU A 16 38.37 7.38 4.84
CA LEU A 16 37.72 8.02 5.99
C LEU A 16 38.57 7.93 7.28
N VAL A 17 39.34 6.86 7.44
CA VAL A 17 40.34 6.71 8.52
C VAL A 17 41.52 7.67 8.31
N ASN A 18 42.04 7.79 7.08
CA ASN A 18 43.16 8.68 6.75
C ASN A 18 42.80 10.17 6.88
N LYS A 19 41.55 10.55 6.57
CA LYS A 19 41.02 11.90 6.82
C LYS A 19 40.68 12.16 8.29
N GLY A 20 40.92 11.19 9.16
CA GLY A 20 40.79 11.36 10.60
C GLY A 20 39.35 11.33 11.13
N ILE A 21 38.37 11.00 10.29
CA ILE A 21 36.93 11.07 10.62
C ILE A 21 36.52 9.89 11.51
N ILE A 22 37.00 8.68 11.21
CA ILE A 22 36.65 7.48 11.95
C ILE A 22 37.51 7.31 13.21
N ASN A 23 38.75 7.80 13.20
CA ASN A 23 39.69 7.64 14.32
C ASN A 23 39.79 8.89 15.23
N GLY A 24 38.97 9.91 14.99
CA GLY A 24 38.87 11.11 15.83
C GLY A 24 40.07 12.07 15.77
N LYS A 25 40.93 11.94 14.75
CA LYS A 25 42.13 12.78 14.56
C LYS A 25 41.96 13.88 13.51
N GLY A 26 40.81 13.94 12.84
CA GLY A 26 40.46 14.94 11.82
C GLY A 26 39.57 16.06 12.36
N ASP A 27 39.26 17.04 11.51
CA ASP A 27 38.47 18.24 11.87
C ASP A 27 36.94 17.99 11.92
N GLY A 28 36.49 16.75 11.68
CA GLY A 28 35.10 16.32 11.85
C GLY A 28 34.11 16.90 10.84
N LYS A 29 34.57 17.57 9.77
CA LYS A 29 33.70 18.11 8.72
C LYS A 29 33.64 17.16 7.52
N PHE A 30 32.42 16.78 7.13
CA PHE A 30 32.14 15.90 6.00
C PHE A 30 31.17 16.58 5.04
N GLU A 31 31.69 17.14 3.95
CA GLU A 31 30.86 17.71 2.88
C GLU A 31 30.62 16.67 1.77
N ILE A 32 29.38 16.19 1.66
CA ILE A 32 28.94 15.19 0.68
C ILE A 32 29.12 15.70 -0.77
N ALA A 33 29.15 17.03 -0.95
CA ALA A 33 29.24 17.69 -2.25
C ALA A 33 30.54 17.39 -3.02
N ASP A 34 31.66 17.16 -2.32
CA ASP A 34 32.97 16.92 -2.97
C ASP A 34 33.07 15.55 -3.66
N TYR A 35 32.22 14.57 -3.29
CA TYR A 35 32.22 13.22 -3.90
C TYR A 35 31.07 12.96 -4.86
N ALA A 36 30.01 13.78 -4.83
CA ALA A 36 28.86 13.58 -5.72
C ALA A 36 29.20 13.69 -7.23
N PHE A 37 30.40 14.16 -7.59
CA PHE A 37 30.80 14.38 -8.98
C PHE A 37 32.15 13.79 -9.42
N GLN A 38 32.85 13.01 -8.59
CA GLN A 38 34.10 12.36 -9.05
C GLN A 38 33.84 11.21 -10.03
N TRP A 39 32.70 10.51 -9.92
CA TRP A 39 32.34 9.43 -10.85
C TRP A 39 32.01 9.93 -12.27
N VAL A 40 31.59 11.18 -12.41
CA VAL A 40 31.31 11.82 -13.71
C VAL A 40 32.61 12.22 -14.44
N ARG A 41 33.73 12.39 -13.73
CA ARG A 41 35.00 12.83 -14.33
C ARG A 41 35.93 11.70 -14.76
N SER A 42 35.73 10.45 -14.34
CA SER A 42 36.65 9.34 -14.64
C SER A 42 36.33 8.55 -15.91
N GLY A 43 35.23 8.84 -16.63
CA GLY A 43 35.02 8.34 -18.00
C GLY A 43 34.92 6.82 -18.17
N VAL A 44 34.62 6.05 -17.11
CA VAL A 44 34.51 4.59 -17.19
C VAL A 44 33.07 4.17 -17.49
N SER A 45 32.90 3.47 -18.62
CA SER A 45 31.62 2.88 -19.05
C SER A 45 31.06 1.87 -18.02
N PRO A 46 29.72 1.81 -17.80
CA PRO A 46 29.08 0.88 -16.86
C PRO A 46 29.25 -0.62 -17.18
N SER A 47 29.85 -0.98 -18.32
CA SER A 47 29.95 -2.36 -18.81
C SER A 47 30.96 -3.26 -18.08
N ASN A 48 31.80 -2.71 -17.19
CA ASN A 48 32.85 -3.47 -16.50
C ASN A 48 32.55 -3.75 -15.01
N LEU A 49 31.30 -3.55 -14.56
CA LEU A 49 30.86 -3.96 -13.22
C LEU A 49 30.61 -5.47 -13.19
N LEU A 50 31.63 -6.21 -12.73
CA LEU A 50 31.59 -7.66 -12.52
C LEU A 50 30.60 -8.04 -11.40
N ILE A 51 29.43 -8.55 -11.79
CA ILE A 51 28.59 -9.44 -10.96
C ILE A 51 28.49 -10.78 -11.72
N PRO A 52 29.18 -11.85 -11.29
CA PRO A 52 29.13 -13.13 -12.00
C PRO A 52 27.86 -13.94 -11.72
N SER A 53 27.44 -14.63 -12.78
CA SER A 53 26.71 -15.91 -12.88
C SER A 53 25.26 -16.09 -12.40
N LEU A 54 24.65 -15.26 -11.55
CA LEU A 54 23.22 -15.43 -11.20
C LEU A 54 22.23 -14.63 -12.06
N LEU A 55 22.68 -13.54 -12.70
CA LEU A 55 21.86 -12.73 -13.61
C LEU A 55 21.78 -13.27 -15.04
N LYS A 56 22.70 -14.15 -15.45
CA LYS A 56 22.72 -14.70 -16.82
C LYS A 56 21.67 -15.78 -17.11
N ALA A 57 21.06 -16.38 -16.09
CA ALA A 57 20.06 -17.43 -16.29
C ALA A 57 18.67 -16.91 -16.68
N ASN A 58 18.38 -15.61 -16.46
CA ASN A 58 17.08 -15.01 -16.81
C ASN A 58 17.12 -14.04 -18.00
N LEU A 59 18.32 -13.74 -18.53
CA LEU A 59 18.52 -12.82 -19.66
C LEU A 59 18.67 -13.53 -21.02
N SER A 60 18.53 -14.86 -21.08
CA SER A 60 18.71 -15.65 -22.31
C SER A 60 17.40 -15.93 -23.07
N LYS A 61 16.24 -15.49 -22.58
CA LYS A 61 15.03 -15.48 -23.41
C LYS A 61 15.04 -14.22 -24.27
N PRO A 62 14.99 -14.31 -25.60
CA PRO A 62 14.92 -13.13 -26.45
C PRO A 62 13.65 -12.34 -26.09
N HIS A 63 13.82 -11.15 -25.52
CA HIS A 63 12.75 -10.18 -25.38
C HIS A 63 12.22 -9.83 -26.77
N PRO A 64 10.89 -9.80 -26.99
CA PRO A 64 10.34 -9.33 -28.25
C PRO A 64 10.63 -7.84 -28.36
N LYS A 65 11.68 -7.49 -29.11
CA LYS A 65 12.09 -6.10 -29.37
C LYS A 65 11.13 -5.32 -30.26
N ASN A 66 9.98 -5.88 -30.66
CA ASN A 66 8.98 -5.19 -31.47
C ASN A 66 7.58 -5.77 -31.18
N GLY A 67 6.88 -5.22 -30.19
CA GLY A 67 5.42 -5.31 -30.14
C GLY A 67 4.83 -4.18 -30.98
N PRO A 68 3.85 -4.42 -31.87
CA PRO A 68 3.23 -3.35 -32.63
C PRO A 68 2.49 -2.39 -31.69
N PRO A 69 2.34 -1.10 -32.04
CA PRO A 69 1.74 -0.11 -31.15
C PRO A 69 0.28 -0.49 -30.85
N GLY A 70 0.05 -0.99 -29.63
CA GLY A 70 -1.27 -1.30 -29.11
C GLY A 70 -2.09 -0.02 -29.00
N ARG A 71 -3.07 0.15 -29.89
CA ARG A 71 -3.99 1.29 -29.91
C ARG A 71 -4.90 1.26 -28.68
N SER A 72 -4.43 1.83 -27.57
CA SER A 72 -5.26 2.23 -26.43
C SER A 72 -5.81 3.64 -26.68
N PHE A 73 -7.11 3.71 -26.91
CA PHE A 73 -7.88 4.91 -27.21
C PHE A 73 -8.06 5.69 -25.89
N PHE A 74 -7.21 6.70 -25.65
CA PHE A 74 -7.48 7.95 -24.89
C PHE A 74 -6.20 8.60 -24.31
N LEU A 75 -5.07 7.87 -24.20
CA LEU A 75 -3.82 8.45 -23.66
C LEU A 75 -2.63 8.46 -24.64
N HIS A 76 -2.71 7.70 -25.74
CA HIS A 76 -1.58 7.57 -26.68
C HIS A 76 -1.28 8.86 -27.49
N GLN A 77 -2.22 9.81 -27.57
CA GLN A 77 -2.00 11.00 -28.39
C GLN A 77 -1.03 12.01 -27.78
N GLN A 78 -0.63 11.87 -26.51
CA GLN A 78 0.30 12.81 -25.86
C GLN A 78 1.55 12.16 -25.22
N VAL A 79 1.58 10.83 -25.02
CA VAL A 79 2.76 10.12 -24.46
C VAL A 79 2.91 8.74 -25.14
N PRO A 80 3.84 8.58 -26.10
CA PRO A 80 4.20 7.26 -26.63
C PRO A 80 4.84 6.38 -25.54
N ASP A 81 4.67 5.06 -25.62
CA ASP A 81 5.38 4.03 -24.82
C ASP A 81 5.06 3.93 -23.31
N MET A 82 3.78 4.07 -22.94
CA MET A 82 3.35 3.89 -21.54
C MET A 82 2.77 2.49 -21.30
N PHE A 83 3.25 1.79 -20.26
CA PHE A 83 2.70 0.48 -19.85
C PHE A 83 1.18 0.60 -19.59
N PRO A 84 0.33 -0.18 -20.27
CA PRO A 84 -1.13 0.01 -20.23
C PRO A 84 -1.74 -0.08 -18.84
N GLY A 85 -1.11 -0.83 -17.93
CA GLY A 85 -1.58 -1.01 -16.56
C GLY A 85 -1.22 0.12 -15.59
N ILE A 86 -0.48 1.17 -15.97
CA ILE A 86 -0.03 2.21 -15.00
C ILE A 86 -1.20 2.85 -14.26
N GLY A 87 -2.34 3.07 -14.92
CA GLY A 87 -3.54 3.63 -14.29
C GLY A 87 -4.07 2.75 -13.13
N LEU A 88 -3.80 1.45 -13.16
CA LEU A 88 -4.20 0.50 -12.11
C LEU A 88 -3.32 0.59 -10.87
N LEU A 89 -2.15 1.26 -10.93
CA LEU A 89 -1.36 1.57 -9.73
C LEU A 89 -2.02 2.64 -8.87
N LEU A 90 -2.90 3.47 -9.43
CA LEU A 90 -3.58 4.52 -8.66
C LEU A 90 -4.35 3.95 -7.46
N PRO A 91 -5.33 3.04 -7.61
CA PRO A 91 -6.06 2.46 -6.46
C PRO A 91 -5.20 1.53 -5.59
N LEU A 92 -3.97 1.22 -6.00
CA LEU A 92 -3.01 0.47 -5.18
C LEU A 92 -2.17 1.42 -4.33
N GLY A 93 -1.85 2.62 -4.82
CA GLY A 93 -1.23 3.66 -4.00
C GLY A 93 -2.25 4.37 -3.10
N TYR A 94 -3.40 4.70 -3.67
CA TYR A 94 -4.53 5.36 -3.03
C TYR A 94 -5.43 4.30 -2.38
N GLY A 95 -5.55 4.29 -1.06
CA GLY A 95 -6.41 3.35 -0.34
C GLY A 95 -5.68 2.16 0.28
N GLN A 96 -4.72 1.58 -0.46
CA GLN A 96 -3.94 0.42 0.03
C GLN A 96 -2.57 0.84 0.58
N GLY A 97 -1.95 1.87 0.00
CA GLY A 97 -0.67 2.42 0.44
C GLY A 97 0.56 1.86 -0.29
N PRO A 98 1.76 2.35 0.08
CA PRO A 98 2.97 2.15 -0.70
C PRO A 98 3.44 0.70 -0.78
N GLY A 99 3.22 -0.11 0.26
CA GLY A 99 3.62 -1.52 0.25
C GLY A 99 2.94 -2.33 -0.86
N GLN A 100 1.64 -2.09 -1.08
CA GLN A 100 0.88 -2.77 -2.14
C GLN A 100 1.24 -2.23 -3.52
N ALA A 101 1.32 -0.91 -3.66
CA ALA A 101 1.73 -0.28 -4.91
C ALA A 101 3.13 -0.73 -5.34
N TYR A 102 4.07 -0.83 -4.40
CA TYR A 102 5.42 -1.35 -4.66
C TYR A 102 5.39 -2.82 -5.04
N SER A 103 4.70 -3.68 -4.27
CA SER A 103 4.66 -5.11 -4.53
C SER A 103 4.11 -5.43 -5.92
N ILE A 104 3.00 -4.81 -6.30
CA ILE A 104 2.41 -4.99 -7.63
C ILE A 104 3.29 -4.36 -8.72
N GLY A 105 3.75 -3.12 -8.50
CA GLY A 105 4.61 -2.42 -9.45
C GLY A 105 5.89 -3.20 -9.79
N SER A 106 6.59 -3.74 -8.78
CA SER A 106 7.78 -4.56 -8.98
C SER A 106 7.49 -5.87 -9.71
N ARG A 107 6.27 -6.42 -9.62
CA ARG A 107 5.90 -7.60 -10.42
C ARG A 107 5.69 -7.24 -11.88
N TRP A 108 5.19 -6.04 -12.17
CA TRP A 108 5.03 -5.57 -13.55
C TRP A 108 6.34 -5.19 -14.22
N GLU A 109 7.44 -5.05 -13.48
CA GLU A 109 8.79 -4.92 -14.07
C GLU A 109 9.14 -6.14 -14.94
N ALA A 110 8.74 -7.35 -14.53
CA ALA A 110 8.90 -8.56 -15.33
C ALA A 110 8.06 -8.54 -16.63
N LEU A 111 7.02 -7.70 -16.68
CA LEU A 111 6.16 -7.49 -17.84
C LEU A 111 6.61 -6.29 -18.69
N GLY A 112 7.71 -5.63 -18.33
CA GLY A 112 8.28 -4.50 -19.08
C GLY A 112 7.91 -3.11 -18.54
N LEU A 113 7.30 -3.00 -17.35
CA LEU A 113 7.15 -1.71 -16.67
C LEU A 113 8.48 -1.30 -16.03
N GLU A 114 9.25 -0.44 -16.68
CA GLU A 114 10.50 0.05 -16.11
C GLU A 114 10.28 0.82 -14.79
N GLY A 115 10.93 0.38 -13.71
CA GLY A 115 10.84 1.03 -12.40
C GLY A 115 9.45 0.96 -11.76
N GLY A 116 8.65 -0.07 -12.08
CA GLY A 116 7.27 -0.21 -11.62
C GLY A 116 7.10 -0.13 -10.11
N GLY A 117 8.01 -0.71 -9.31
CA GLY A 117 7.96 -0.61 -7.86
C GLY A 117 8.08 0.83 -7.38
N ASN A 118 9.05 1.56 -7.94
CA ASN A 118 9.28 2.98 -7.61
C ASN A 118 8.14 3.89 -8.08
N LEU A 119 7.54 3.58 -9.22
CA LEU A 119 6.34 4.25 -9.70
C LEU A 119 5.17 4.07 -8.72
N GLY A 120 4.98 2.86 -8.20
CA GLY A 120 4.01 2.56 -7.14
C GLY A 120 4.25 3.38 -5.87
N LEU A 121 5.49 3.43 -5.38
CA LEU A 121 5.87 4.25 -4.21
C LEU A 121 5.57 5.73 -4.44
N THR A 122 5.89 6.24 -5.63
CA THR A 122 5.63 7.63 -6.02
C THR A 122 4.14 7.95 -5.96
N ILE A 123 3.30 7.11 -6.58
CA ILE A 123 1.85 7.31 -6.60
C ILE A 123 1.29 7.31 -5.17
N ALA A 124 1.74 6.40 -4.31
CA ALA A 124 1.36 6.38 -2.90
C ALA A 124 1.83 7.63 -2.14
N GLY A 125 3.04 8.13 -2.42
CA GLY A 125 3.55 9.38 -1.87
C GLY A 125 2.65 10.57 -2.20
N PHE A 126 2.24 10.72 -3.47
CA PHE A 126 1.25 11.73 -3.85
C PHE A 126 -0.11 11.49 -3.18
N GLY A 127 -0.50 10.24 -2.96
CA GLY A 127 -1.69 9.90 -2.19
C GLY A 127 -1.66 10.47 -0.77
N PHE A 128 -0.54 10.30 -0.06
CA PHE A 128 -0.38 10.91 1.26
C PHE A 128 -0.41 12.44 1.24
N ILE A 129 0.17 13.06 0.20
CA ILE A 129 0.05 14.52 -0.01
C ILE A 129 -1.42 14.91 -0.15
N TRP A 130 -2.20 14.18 -0.97
CA TRP A 130 -3.64 14.40 -1.13
C TRP A 130 -4.42 14.18 0.17
N ALA A 131 -4.09 13.13 0.93
CA ALA A 131 -4.73 12.82 2.20
C ALA A 131 -4.55 13.95 3.21
N VAL A 132 -3.35 14.54 3.30
CA VAL A 132 -3.03 15.56 4.29
C VAL A 132 -3.42 16.96 3.80
N ILE A 133 -2.86 17.44 2.70
CA ILE A 133 -2.96 18.86 2.31
C ILE A 133 -4.39 19.18 1.80
N PRO A 134 -4.87 18.64 0.65
CA PRO A 134 -6.27 18.78 0.26
C PRO A 134 -7.27 18.27 1.30
N GLY A 135 -6.92 17.27 2.11
CA GLY A 135 -7.78 16.78 3.19
C GLY A 135 -8.08 17.83 4.27
N ILE A 136 -7.06 18.58 4.71
CA ILE A 136 -7.23 19.69 5.66
C ILE A 136 -8.05 20.83 5.03
N ILE A 137 -7.79 21.14 3.75
CA ILE A 137 -8.57 22.16 3.01
C ILE A 137 -10.04 21.73 2.91
N LEU A 138 -10.29 20.47 2.56
CA LEU A 138 -11.62 19.88 2.47
C LEU A 138 -12.33 19.94 3.83
N MET A 139 -11.66 19.57 4.91
CA MET A 139 -12.20 19.67 6.27
C MET A 139 -12.64 21.11 6.61
N ASN A 140 -11.78 22.10 6.38
CA ASN A 140 -12.08 23.50 6.62
C ASN A 140 -13.25 24.03 5.77
N PHE A 141 -13.43 23.50 4.57
CA PHE A 141 -14.57 23.81 3.72
C PHE A 141 -15.86 23.15 4.24
N LEU A 142 -15.82 21.86 4.55
CA LEU A 142 -17.00 21.08 4.93
C LEU A 142 -17.54 21.47 6.32
N ILE A 143 -16.69 21.82 7.28
CA ILE A 143 -17.13 22.21 8.64
C ILE A 143 -18.01 23.47 8.62
N ARG A 144 -17.84 24.35 7.63
CA ARG A 144 -18.63 25.57 7.45
C ARG A 144 -19.98 25.30 6.77
N HIS A 145 -20.12 24.16 6.10
CA HIS A 145 -21.27 23.85 5.28
C HIS A 145 -22.44 23.31 6.12
N PRO A 146 -23.67 23.85 6.02
CA PRO A 146 -24.81 23.48 6.88
C PRO A 146 -25.12 21.98 6.89
N LYS A 147 -24.99 21.31 5.74
CA LYS A 147 -25.19 19.85 5.57
C LYS A 147 -24.31 18.98 6.48
N PHE A 148 -23.17 19.51 6.93
CA PHE A 148 -22.13 18.80 7.66
C PHE A 148 -21.98 19.30 9.10
N LYS A 149 -22.78 20.29 9.53
CA LYS A 149 -22.85 20.69 10.93
C LYS A 149 -23.39 19.52 11.76
N GLN A 150 -22.61 19.07 12.72
CA GLN A 150 -23.01 18.02 13.66
C GLN A 150 -24.12 18.59 14.56
N ALA A 151 -25.26 17.90 14.67
CA ALA A 151 -26.25 18.24 15.68
C ALA A 151 -25.61 17.96 17.05
N ALA A 152 -25.54 18.97 17.92
CA ALA A 152 -24.87 18.94 19.23
C ALA A 152 -25.55 18.02 20.27
N SER A 153 -26.35 17.06 19.83
CA SER A 153 -27.31 16.33 20.64
C SER A 153 -27.24 14.85 20.34
N ARG A 154 -26.11 14.22 20.68
CA ARG A 154 -26.10 12.80 21.01
C ARG A 154 -25.60 12.67 22.46
N PRO A 155 -26.30 11.91 23.32
CA PRO A 155 -25.70 11.50 24.58
C PRO A 155 -24.41 10.77 24.23
N LEU A 156 -23.34 11.13 24.92
CA LEU A 156 -22.02 10.53 24.80
C LEU A 156 -22.22 9.01 24.77
N LYS A 157 -22.02 8.38 23.61
CA LYS A 157 -21.85 6.94 23.60
C LYS A 157 -20.54 6.77 24.36
N GLU A 158 -20.63 6.37 25.62
CA GLU A 158 -19.53 5.71 26.29
C GLU A 158 -19.23 4.49 25.43
N ARG A 159 -18.44 4.68 24.36
CA ARG A 159 -17.39 3.71 24.09
C ARG A 159 -16.71 3.67 25.44
N THR A 160 -16.84 2.52 26.11
CA THR A 160 -15.96 2.15 27.20
C THR A 160 -14.63 2.72 26.77
N GLU A 161 -14.15 3.72 27.51
CA GLU A 161 -12.75 4.05 27.38
C GLU A 161 -12.08 2.68 27.38
N VAL A 162 -11.13 2.47 26.48
CA VAL A 162 -10.03 1.62 26.89
C VAL A 162 -9.44 2.43 28.03
N THR A 163 -10.06 2.33 29.21
CA THR A 163 -9.68 3.04 30.40
C THR A 163 -8.29 2.51 30.60
N GLU A 164 -7.31 3.40 30.51
CA GLU A 164 -6.06 3.16 31.18
C GLU A 164 -6.40 2.99 32.66
N LYS A 165 -6.73 1.76 33.04
CA LYS A 165 -6.35 1.26 34.35
C LYS A 165 -4.88 0.89 34.24
N SER A 166 -4.04 1.92 34.28
CA SER A 166 -2.77 1.77 34.97
C SER A 166 -3.15 1.81 36.46
N GLU A 167 -3.50 0.65 37.00
CA GLU A 167 -3.55 0.47 38.46
C GLU A 167 -2.10 0.52 38.99
N GLU A 168 -1.92 1.08 40.20
CA GLU A 168 -0.62 1.18 40.87
C GLU A 168 0.10 -0.18 40.86
N GLY A 169 1.24 -0.24 40.17
CA GLY A 169 1.99 -1.47 39.90
C GLY A 169 2.21 -1.64 38.39
N GLU A 170 3.21 -0.93 37.87
CA GLU A 170 3.66 -1.06 36.47
C GLU A 170 3.76 -2.54 36.07
N ILE A 171 3.27 -2.85 34.86
CA ILE A 171 3.40 -4.19 34.26
C ILE A 171 4.88 -4.60 34.37
N PRO A 172 5.23 -5.75 34.98
CA PRO A 172 6.61 -6.22 35.00
C PRO A 172 7.15 -6.18 33.57
N LEU A 173 8.33 -5.58 33.37
CA LEU A 173 8.90 -5.40 32.02
C LEU A 173 8.97 -6.73 31.24
N SER A 174 9.14 -7.86 31.94
CA SER A 174 9.03 -9.22 31.38
C SER A 174 7.67 -9.49 30.73
N ASP A 175 6.57 -9.21 31.42
CA ASP A 175 5.21 -9.43 30.93
C ASP A 175 4.89 -8.57 29.70
N ALA A 176 5.45 -7.35 29.63
CA ALA A 176 5.26 -6.48 28.48
C ALA A 176 6.03 -7.00 27.25
N ILE A 177 7.27 -7.46 27.43
CA ILE A 177 8.09 -8.05 26.37
C ILE A 177 7.47 -9.37 25.89
N ASP A 178 6.99 -10.21 26.79
CA ASP A 178 6.36 -11.50 26.43
C ASP A 178 5.07 -11.28 25.65
N LYS A 179 4.24 -10.30 26.06
CA LYS A 179 3.03 -9.92 25.33
C LYS A 179 3.33 -9.38 23.93
N LEU A 180 4.39 -8.56 23.77
CA LEU A 180 4.82 -8.05 22.47
C LEU A 180 5.37 -9.17 21.58
N THR A 181 6.25 -10.00 22.14
CA THR A 181 6.86 -11.15 21.47
C THR A 181 5.81 -12.12 20.97
N TYR A 182 4.78 -12.39 21.78
CA TYR A 182 3.64 -13.21 21.36
C TYR A 182 2.91 -12.61 20.15
N GLN A 183 2.63 -11.29 20.13
CA GLN A 183 2.02 -10.68 18.94
C GLN A 183 2.92 -10.78 17.70
N ILE A 184 4.23 -10.54 17.85
CA ILE A 184 5.19 -10.63 16.74
C ILE A 184 5.28 -12.08 16.22
N ALA A 185 5.31 -13.06 17.11
CA ALA A 185 5.31 -14.48 16.76
C ALA A 185 4.03 -14.87 16.00
N LEU A 186 2.86 -14.37 16.44
CA LEU A 186 1.60 -14.58 15.73
C LEU A 186 1.64 -13.98 14.32
N ILE A 187 2.11 -12.74 14.18
CA ILE A 187 2.26 -12.09 12.87
C ILE A 187 3.21 -12.92 11.99
N GLY A 188 4.39 -13.30 12.51
CA GLY A 188 5.37 -14.11 11.81
C GLY A 188 4.82 -15.46 11.36
N PHE A 189 4.03 -16.13 12.20
CA PHE A 189 3.35 -17.38 11.87
C PHE A 189 2.37 -17.21 10.70
N ILE A 190 1.51 -16.18 10.73
CA ILE A 190 0.58 -15.89 9.63
C ILE A 190 1.34 -15.58 8.34
N TYR A 191 2.42 -14.81 8.41
CA TYR A 191 3.27 -14.53 7.25
C TYR A 191 3.93 -15.80 6.69
N LEU A 192 4.44 -16.68 7.55
CA LEU A 192 5.04 -17.95 7.15
C LEU A 192 4.02 -18.84 6.42
N VAL A 193 2.83 -19.03 6.98
CA VAL A 193 1.77 -19.84 6.36
C VAL A 193 1.34 -19.23 5.02
N THR A 194 1.23 -17.90 4.95
CA THR A 194 0.91 -17.18 3.69
C THR A 194 1.99 -17.42 2.64
N TYR A 195 3.26 -17.29 3.02
CA TYR A 195 4.41 -17.51 2.14
C TYR A 195 4.45 -18.94 1.61
N LEU A 196 4.32 -19.94 2.49
CA LEU A 196 4.32 -21.36 2.10
C LEU A 196 3.15 -21.68 1.16
N THR A 197 1.98 -21.11 1.43
CA THR A 197 0.80 -21.27 0.57
C THR A 197 1.05 -20.68 -0.82
N LEU A 198 1.58 -19.47 -0.90
CA LEU A 198 1.89 -18.81 -2.16
C LEU A 198 2.94 -19.57 -2.97
N ARG A 199 3.98 -20.09 -2.30
CA ARG A 199 4.98 -20.96 -2.93
C ARG A 199 4.39 -22.26 -3.46
N GLY A 200 3.51 -22.90 -2.69
CA GLY A 200 2.80 -24.09 -3.13
C GLY A 200 1.90 -23.81 -4.33
N LEU A 201 1.14 -22.72 -4.29
CA LEU A 201 0.29 -22.30 -5.40
C LEU A 201 1.11 -21.95 -6.65
N GLU A 202 2.22 -21.24 -6.51
CA GLU A 202 3.16 -20.95 -7.61
C GLU A 202 3.65 -22.25 -8.27
N ALA A 203 4.06 -23.24 -7.48
CA ALA A 203 4.53 -24.53 -7.99
C ALA A 203 3.44 -25.34 -8.72
N VAL A 204 2.18 -25.23 -8.30
CA VAL A 204 1.05 -25.94 -8.91
C VAL A 204 0.48 -25.21 -10.12
N LEU A 205 0.46 -23.87 -10.11
CA LEU A 205 -0.14 -23.06 -11.16
C LEU A 205 0.80 -22.83 -12.35
N THR A 206 2.10 -22.66 -12.12
CA THR A 206 3.06 -22.39 -13.20
C THR A 206 3.08 -23.48 -14.29
N PRO A 207 2.95 -24.79 -13.98
CA PRO A 207 2.84 -25.84 -14.98
C PRO A 207 1.57 -25.78 -15.86
N LEU A 208 0.54 -24.99 -15.50
CA LEU A 208 -0.72 -24.88 -16.25
C LEU A 208 -0.62 -23.91 -17.44
N GLY A 209 0.59 -23.53 -17.85
CA GLY A 209 0.85 -22.62 -18.96
C GLY A 209 0.71 -21.14 -18.58
N THR A 210 0.65 -20.28 -19.59
CA THR A 210 0.68 -18.81 -19.43
C THR A 210 -0.40 -18.27 -18.49
N TYR A 211 -1.59 -18.86 -18.50
CA TYR A 211 -2.67 -18.45 -17.61
C TYR A 211 -2.34 -18.74 -16.14
N GLY A 212 -1.84 -19.94 -15.87
CA GLY A 212 -1.44 -20.34 -14.51
C GLY A 212 -0.29 -19.51 -13.98
N GLU A 213 0.73 -19.23 -14.80
CA GLU A 213 1.84 -18.34 -14.45
C GLU A 213 1.36 -16.92 -14.11
N THR A 214 0.48 -16.34 -14.93
CA THR A 214 -0.06 -15.00 -14.71
C THR A 214 -0.92 -14.95 -13.43
N LEU A 215 -1.72 -16.00 -13.17
CA LEU A 215 -2.50 -16.11 -11.95
C LEU A 215 -1.62 -16.25 -10.71
N ALA A 216 -0.55 -17.06 -10.78
CA ALA A 216 0.42 -17.21 -9.70
C ALA A 216 1.09 -15.87 -9.35
N GLN A 217 1.61 -15.16 -10.36
CA GLN A 217 2.23 -13.85 -10.16
C GLN A 217 1.27 -12.86 -9.50
N LEU A 218 0.01 -12.88 -9.91
CA LEU A 218 -1.02 -12.03 -9.37
C LEU A 218 -1.37 -12.40 -7.92
N LEU A 219 -1.54 -13.68 -7.58
CA LEU A 219 -1.78 -14.12 -6.20
C LEU A 219 -0.64 -13.71 -5.26
N ILE A 220 0.61 -13.77 -5.73
CA ILE A 220 1.77 -13.30 -4.96
C ILE A 220 1.72 -11.77 -4.78
N GLY A 221 1.34 -11.03 -5.82
CA GLY A 221 1.12 -9.58 -5.74
C GLY A 221 0.05 -9.20 -4.71
N PHE A 222 -0.99 -10.02 -4.57
CA PHE A 222 -2.09 -9.84 -3.62
C PHE A 222 -1.95 -10.71 -2.36
N HIS A 223 -0.72 -11.02 -1.94
CA HIS A 223 -0.43 -11.84 -0.75
C HIS A 223 -1.13 -11.34 0.52
N PHE A 224 -1.37 -10.03 0.65
CA PHE A 224 -2.06 -9.45 1.79
C PHE A 224 -3.50 -9.96 1.95
N LEU A 225 -4.19 -10.27 0.84
CA LEU A 225 -5.56 -10.78 0.86
C LEU A 225 -5.58 -12.18 1.48
N ILE A 226 -4.64 -13.03 1.05
CA ILE A 226 -4.45 -14.38 1.59
C ILE A 226 -4.02 -14.32 3.06
N GLY A 227 -3.06 -13.45 3.39
CA GLY A 227 -2.62 -13.24 4.76
C GLY A 227 -3.74 -12.75 5.68
N SER A 228 -4.60 -11.85 5.21
CA SER A 228 -5.77 -11.37 5.93
C SER A 228 -6.80 -12.49 6.14
N LEU A 229 -7.02 -13.34 5.13
CA LEU A 229 -7.88 -14.51 5.27
C LEU A 229 -7.33 -15.48 6.31
N TYR A 230 -6.03 -15.75 6.32
CA TYR A 230 -5.40 -16.59 7.34
C TYR A 230 -5.48 -15.96 8.73
N ALA A 231 -5.28 -14.64 8.86
CA ALA A 231 -5.43 -13.96 10.15
C ALA A 231 -6.88 -14.07 10.67
N MET A 232 -7.88 -13.89 9.81
CA MET A 232 -9.29 -14.06 10.17
C MET A 232 -9.64 -15.50 10.55
N LEU A 233 -9.16 -16.47 9.77
CA LEU A 233 -9.34 -17.90 10.05
C LEU A 233 -8.68 -18.28 11.38
N PHE A 234 -7.45 -17.81 11.61
CA PHE A 234 -6.72 -18.04 12.85
C PHE A 234 -7.45 -17.43 14.05
N ARG A 235 -7.95 -16.19 13.93
CA ARG A 235 -8.78 -15.57 14.97
C ARG A 235 -10.05 -16.38 15.24
N TRP A 236 -10.69 -16.92 14.20
CA TRP A 236 -11.86 -17.77 14.35
C TRP A 236 -11.52 -19.07 15.09
N ILE A 237 -10.41 -19.74 14.76
CA ILE A 237 -9.93 -20.94 15.46
C ILE A 237 -9.69 -20.65 16.94
N LEU A 238 -8.97 -19.56 17.26
CA LEU A 238 -8.68 -19.18 18.65
C LEU A 238 -9.97 -18.91 19.44
N ASN A 239 -10.95 -18.24 18.84
CA ASN A 239 -12.24 -18.01 19.48
C ASN A 239 -12.99 -19.32 19.76
N ARG A 240 -12.93 -20.29 18.84
CA ARG A 240 -13.54 -21.62 19.02
C ARG A 240 -12.86 -22.43 20.10
N TRP A 241 -11.53 -22.39 20.19
CA TRP A 241 -10.79 -23.05 21.28
C TRP A 241 -11.12 -22.45 22.64
N LYS A 242 -11.21 -21.12 22.72
CA LYS A 242 -11.63 -20.43 23.95
C LYS A 242 -13.05 -20.83 24.37
N GLN A 243 -13.98 -20.95 23.42
CA GLN A 243 -15.34 -21.44 23.68
C GLN A 243 -15.37 -22.90 24.14
N ALA A 244 -14.43 -23.73 23.66
CA ALA A 244 -14.28 -25.12 24.06
C ALA A 244 -13.53 -25.31 25.40
N GLY A 245 -13.22 -24.23 26.12
CA GLY A 245 -12.58 -24.27 27.44
C GLY A 245 -11.06 -24.31 27.42
N PHE A 246 -10.41 -24.25 26.26
CA PHE A 246 -8.95 -24.13 26.18
C PHE A 246 -8.54 -22.70 26.49
N GLN A 247 -7.85 -22.50 27.62
CA GLN A 247 -7.26 -21.22 27.98
C GLN A 247 -5.81 -21.18 27.48
N LEU A 248 -5.55 -20.32 26.50
CA LEU A 248 -4.18 -19.98 26.11
C LEU A 248 -3.60 -19.02 27.15
N GLU A 249 -2.37 -19.26 27.56
CA GLU A 249 -1.63 -18.40 28.49
C GLU A 249 -1.55 -16.96 27.98
N HIS A 250 -1.39 -16.81 26.65
CA HIS A 250 -1.41 -15.53 25.96
C HIS A 250 -2.50 -15.51 24.89
N SER A 251 -3.16 -14.36 24.74
CA SER A 251 -4.20 -14.12 23.72
C SER A 251 -3.82 -12.94 22.82
N PRO A 252 -4.31 -12.89 21.57
CA PRO A 252 -4.05 -11.75 20.71
C PRO A 252 -4.61 -10.47 21.32
N ASN A 253 -3.74 -9.47 21.48
CA ASN A 253 -4.06 -8.21 22.11
C ASN A 253 -4.27 -7.15 21.02
N ASN A 254 -5.53 -6.76 20.81
CA ASN A 254 -5.89 -5.79 19.77
C ASN A 254 -5.17 -4.45 19.93
N TYR A 255 -4.92 -4.01 21.17
CA TYR A 255 -4.23 -2.76 21.44
C TYR A 255 -2.76 -2.80 21.02
N LEU A 256 -2.04 -3.88 21.39
CA LEU A 256 -0.65 -4.07 20.95
C LEU A 256 -0.58 -4.26 19.43
N LEU A 257 -1.49 -5.02 18.83
CA LEU A 257 -1.56 -5.20 17.37
C LEU A 257 -1.83 -3.87 16.64
N GLN A 258 -2.68 -3.00 17.19
CA GLN A 258 -2.91 -1.65 16.65
C GLN A 258 -1.65 -0.78 16.74
N ARG A 259 -0.89 -0.84 17.85
CA ARG A 259 0.37 -0.10 17.99
C ARG A 259 1.46 -0.62 17.04
N ILE A 260 1.62 -1.94 16.93
CA ILE A 260 2.53 -2.56 15.95
C ILE A 260 2.14 -2.13 14.54
N SER A 261 0.86 -2.20 14.19
CA SER A 261 0.35 -1.76 12.89
C SER A 261 0.66 -0.29 12.63
N GLY A 262 0.39 0.60 13.59
CA GLY A 262 0.72 2.03 13.49
C GLY A 262 2.20 2.26 13.23
N PHE A 263 3.07 1.64 14.03
CA PHE A 263 4.52 1.71 13.86
C PHE A 263 4.97 1.20 12.48
N SER A 264 4.46 0.04 12.04
CA SER A 264 4.78 -0.51 10.71
C SER A 264 4.32 0.40 9.59
N PHE A 265 3.16 1.06 9.72
CA PHE A 265 2.68 2.03 8.74
C PHE A 265 3.59 3.27 8.68
N ASP A 266 3.94 3.85 9.82
CA ASP A 266 4.80 5.04 9.88
C ASP A 266 6.19 4.76 9.31
N TYR A 267 6.78 3.62 9.69
CA TYR A 267 8.05 3.16 9.12
C TYR A 267 7.95 2.95 7.61
N MET A 268 6.89 2.27 7.14
CA MET A 268 6.66 2.04 5.70
C MET A 268 6.54 3.36 4.95
N ILE A 269 5.80 4.36 5.46
CA ILE A 269 5.67 5.68 4.83
C ILE A 269 7.03 6.36 4.73
N ALA A 270 7.78 6.41 5.84
CA ALA A 270 9.11 7.04 5.86
C ALA A 270 10.09 6.34 4.90
N ALA A 271 10.15 5.02 4.93
CA ALA A 271 10.99 4.22 4.05
C ALA A 271 10.58 4.38 2.57
N SER A 272 9.28 4.47 2.29
CA SER A 272 8.75 4.66 0.93
C SER A 272 9.18 6.00 0.36
N ILE A 273 9.03 7.09 1.13
CA ILE A 273 9.47 8.43 0.71
C ILE A 273 10.99 8.44 0.46
N ALA A 274 11.76 7.80 1.34
CA ALA A 274 13.21 7.68 1.19
C ALA A 274 13.64 6.83 -0.02
N ALA A 275 12.84 5.83 -0.40
CA ALA A 275 13.11 4.94 -1.52
C ALA A 275 12.69 5.52 -2.89
N ILE A 276 11.95 6.62 -2.94
CA ILE A 276 11.52 7.24 -4.20
C ILE A 276 12.76 7.70 -5.00
N SER A 277 13.03 7.03 -6.12
CA SER A 277 14.08 7.43 -7.06
C SER A 277 13.62 8.63 -7.87
N ILE A 278 14.28 9.78 -7.66
CA ILE A 278 14.08 11.03 -8.43
C ILE A 278 14.32 10.79 -9.93
N TYR A 279 15.24 9.89 -10.28
CA TYR A 279 15.55 9.56 -11.67
C TYR A 279 14.37 8.86 -12.36
N ALA A 280 13.82 7.81 -11.75
CA ALA A 280 12.66 7.11 -12.29
C ALA A 280 11.37 7.96 -12.21
N LEU A 281 11.31 8.94 -11.31
CA LEU A 281 10.23 9.92 -11.28
C LEU A 281 10.21 10.79 -12.54
N LYS A 282 11.37 11.24 -13.06
CA LYS A 282 11.42 12.16 -14.21
C LYS A 282 10.75 11.59 -15.48
N GLN A 283 10.89 10.29 -15.72
CA GLN A 283 10.31 9.61 -16.88
C GLN A 283 8.78 9.58 -16.84
N TYR A 284 8.19 9.47 -15.65
CA TYR A 284 6.74 9.31 -15.45
C TYR A 284 6.07 10.48 -14.72
N LEU A 285 6.77 11.58 -14.47
CA LEU A 285 6.27 12.66 -13.62
C LEU A 285 4.96 13.25 -14.15
N THR A 286 4.90 13.60 -15.43
CA THR A 286 3.71 14.16 -16.06
C THR A 286 2.50 13.22 -15.96
N PRO A 287 2.56 11.96 -16.43
CA PRO A 287 1.41 11.05 -16.31
C PRO A 287 1.05 10.75 -14.85
N VAL A 288 2.02 10.64 -13.94
CA VAL A 288 1.75 10.45 -12.51
C VAL A 288 1.02 11.65 -11.91
N LEU A 289 1.46 12.88 -12.20
CA LEU A 289 0.81 14.09 -11.69
C LEU A 289 -0.63 14.20 -12.19
N ILE A 290 -0.88 13.93 -13.47
CA ILE A 290 -2.23 13.93 -14.03
C ILE A 290 -3.08 12.85 -13.35
N LEU A 291 -2.56 11.62 -13.28
CA LEU A 291 -3.27 10.47 -12.73
C LEU A 291 -3.64 10.69 -11.25
N THR A 292 -2.67 11.12 -10.44
CA THR A 292 -2.86 11.35 -9.00
C THR A 292 -3.74 12.57 -8.74
N THR A 293 -3.63 13.64 -9.53
CA THR A 293 -4.49 14.83 -9.39
C THR A 293 -5.94 14.53 -9.77
N VAL A 294 -6.17 13.91 -10.92
CA VAL A 294 -7.53 13.51 -11.34
C VAL A 294 -8.10 12.51 -10.33
N GLY A 295 -7.30 11.52 -9.93
CA GLY A 295 -7.66 10.55 -8.89
C GLY A 295 -8.06 11.18 -7.56
N GLY A 296 -7.26 12.13 -7.07
CA GLY A 296 -7.54 12.89 -5.85
C GLY A 296 -8.84 13.69 -5.95
N LEU A 297 -9.01 14.45 -7.03
CA LEU A 297 -10.23 15.26 -7.25
C LEU A 297 -11.49 14.40 -7.36
N VAL A 298 -11.43 13.30 -8.11
CA VAL A 298 -12.53 12.33 -8.22
C VAL A 298 -12.82 11.73 -6.85
N THR A 299 -11.80 11.39 -6.05
CA THR A 299 -11.98 10.86 -4.69
C THR A 299 -12.65 11.88 -3.77
N VAL A 300 -12.26 13.16 -3.81
CA VAL A 300 -12.94 14.24 -3.07
C VAL A 300 -14.42 14.29 -3.45
N TRP A 301 -14.69 14.46 -4.74
CA TRP A 301 -16.06 14.58 -5.25
C TRP A 301 -16.91 13.38 -4.85
N PHE A 302 -16.38 12.18 -5.08
CA PHE A 302 -17.06 10.93 -4.83
C PHE A 302 -17.35 10.71 -3.35
N MET A 303 -16.42 11.02 -2.44
CA MET A 303 -16.63 10.89 -1.00
C MET A 303 -17.64 11.90 -0.46
N VAL A 304 -17.54 13.16 -0.86
CA VAL A 304 -18.49 14.21 -0.46
C VAL A 304 -19.91 13.92 -0.97
N TRP A 305 -20.02 13.26 -2.12
CA TRP A 305 -21.30 12.84 -2.69
C TRP A 305 -21.84 11.56 -2.04
N LEU A 306 -21.06 10.49 -1.98
CA LEU A 306 -21.54 9.15 -1.61
C LEU A 306 -21.73 9.01 -0.10
N VAL A 307 -20.73 9.38 0.70
CA VAL A 307 -20.70 9.05 2.13
C VAL A 307 -21.90 9.64 2.86
N PRO A 308 -22.33 10.90 2.65
CA PRO A 308 -23.51 11.44 3.35
C PRO A 308 -24.84 10.76 2.99
N ARG A 309 -24.89 9.98 1.90
CA ARG A 309 -26.07 9.21 1.49
C ARG A 309 -26.09 7.83 2.13
N VAL A 310 -24.92 7.18 2.16
CA VAL A 310 -24.78 5.81 2.69
C VAL A 310 -24.65 5.80 4.21
N LEU A 311 -23.94 6.78 4.76
CA LEU A 311 -23.67 6.97 6.19
C LEU A 311 -24.23 8.35 6.60
N PRO A 312 -25.55 8.46 6.85
CA PRO A 312 -26.18 9.74 7.18
C PRO A 312 -25.83 10.24 8.58
N GLU A 313 -25.33 9.37 9.46
CA GLU A 313 -24.82 9.72 10.77
C GLU A 313 -23.36 10.18 10.69
N ASP A 314 -22.97 11.15 11.53
CA ASP A 314 -21.59 11.64 11.63
C ASP A 314 -20.94 11.92 10.26
N LYS A 315 -21.69 12.61 9.38
CA LYS A 315 -21.34 12.82 7.96
C LYS A 315 -19.94 13.41 7.77
N LEU A 316 -19.58 14.40 8.59
CA LEU A 316 -18.29 15.09 8.48
C LEU A 316 -17.12 14.16 8.85
N PRO A 317 -17.10 13.55 10.07
CA PRO A 317 -16.14 12.51 10.41
C PRO A 317 -16.06 11.38 9.36
N ASN A 318 -17.20 10.84 8.92
CA ASN A 318 -17.22 9.76 7.93
C ASN A 318 -16.63 10.20 6.57
N VAL A 319 -17.00 11.38 6.04
CA VAL A 319 -16.43 11.87 4.76
C VAL A 319 -14.92 12.01 4.87
N LEU A 320 -14.42 12.62 5.94
CA LEU A 320 -12.99 12.83 6.13
C LEU A 320 -12.23 11.52 6.35
N GLY A 321 -12.80 10.59 7.12
CA GLY A 321 -12.21 9.28 7.36
C GLY A 321 -12.08 8.46 6.09
N PHE A 322 -13.16 8.33 5.31
CA PHE A 322 -13.13 7.57 4.06
C PHE A 322 -12.30 8.27 2.98
N TYR A 323 -12.33 9.61 2.90
CA TYR A 323 -11.47 10.37 2.00
C TYR A 323 -9.99 10.13 2.31
N GLY A 324 -9.56 10.37 3.56
CA GLY A 324 -8.17 10.20 3.95
C GLY A 324 -7.71 8.76 3.76
N MET A 325 -8.57 7.79 4.08
CA MET A 325 -8.33 6.38 3.80
C MET A 325 -8.10 6.13 2.31
N LEU A 326 -9.02 6.56 1.44
CA LEU A 326 -8.95 6.28 0.00
C LEU A 326 -7.85 7.03 -0.73
N THR A 327 -7.36 8.16 -0.21
CA THR A 327 -6.18 8.83 -0.79
C THR A 327 -4.86 8.33 -0.20
N GLY A 328 -4.88 7.71 0.99
CA GLY A 328 -3.68 7.19 1.66
C GLY A 328 -3.94 5.81 2.25
N THR A 329 -3.97 5.75 3.57
CA THR A 329 -4.24 4.55 4.37
C THR A 329 -5.26 4.83 5.47
N ILE A 330 -5.75 3.78 6.14
CA ILE A 330 -6.65 3.92 7.29
C ILE A 330 -6.07 4.88 8.35
N SER A 331 -4.76 4.84 8.60
CA SER A 331 -4.12 5.75 9.57
C SER A 331 -4.27 7.22 9.17
N THR A 332 -4.10 7.58 7.90
CA THR A 332 -4.34 8.94 7.43
C THR A 332 -5.81 9.36 7.49
N GLY A 333 -6.74 8.44 7.25
CA GLY A 333 -8.17 8.67 7.48
C GLY A 333 -8.46 8.99 8.95
N LEU A 334 -7.93 8.18 9.87
CA LEU A 334 -8.10 8.40 11.31
C LEU A 334 -7.46 9.70 11.80
N ALA A 335 -6.34 10.14 11.18
CA ALA A 335 -5.73 11.43 11.49
C ALA A 335 -6.67 12.61 11.18
N LEU A 336 -7.34 12.59 10.02
CA LEU A 336 -8.34 13.60 9.68
C LEU A 336 -9.59 13.53 10.58
N VAL A 337 -10.04 12.31 10.92
CA VAL A 337 -11.16 12.12 11.85
C VAL A 337 -10.85 12.73 13.21
N LYS A 338 -9.64 12.50 13.73
CA LYS A 338 -9.22 13.03 15.03
C LYS A 338 -9.27 14.56 15.11
N ALA A 339 -9.15 15.26 13.98
CA ALA A 339 -9.24 16.72 13.95
C ALA A 339 -10.68 17.24 14.18
N VAL A 340 -11.71 16.44 13.87
CA VAL A 340 -13.13 16.81 14.03
C VAL A 340 -13.85 15.98 15.12
N ASP A 341 -13.29 14.84 15.48
CA ASP A 341 -13.76 13.93 16.53
C ASP A 341 -12.55 13.39 17.32
N PRO A 342 -11.95 14.20 18.21
CA PRO A 342 -10.71 13.85 18.91
C PRO A 342 -10.83 12.63 19.84
N LYS A 343 -12.06 12.35 20.30
CA LYS A 343 -12.36 11.24 21.22
C LYS A 343 -12.91 9.99 20.50
N PHE A 344 -12.95 9.98 19.16
CA PHE A 344 -13.51 8.90 18.35
C PHE A 344 -14.92 8.46 18.80
N GLN A 345 -15.76 9.43 19.14
CA GLN A 345 -17.14 9.19 19.60
C GLN A 345 -18.10 8.91 18.45
N SER A 346 -17.77 9.37 17.24
CA SER A 346 -18.53 9.06 16.04
C SER A 346 -18.46 7.58 15.71
N ASN A 347 -19.42 7.11 14.90
CA ASN A 347 -19.40 5.75 14.36
C ASN A 347 -18.32 5.54 13.27
N THR A 348 -17.51 6.56 12.95
CA THR A 348 -16.57 6.54 11.83
C THR A 348 -15.54 5.44 11.92
N THR A 349 -14.93 5.25 13.10
CA THR A 349 -13.90 4.22 13.29
C THR A 349 -14.46 2.82 13.02
N ASP A 350 -15.68 2.55 13.46
CA ASP A 350 -16.34 1.26 13.20
C ASP A 350 -16.67 1.12 11.70
N ASN A 351 -17.18 2.18 11.07
CA ASN A 351 -17.49 2.19 9.64
C ASN A 351 -16.24 1.97 8.78
N LEU A 352 -15.10 2.56 9.14
CA LEU A 352 -13.83 2.35 8.43
C LEU A 352 -13.38 0.89 8.55
N VAL A 353 -13.39 0.32 9.76
CA VAL A 353 -12.98 -1.07 9.99
C VAL A 353 -13.91 -2.06 9.27
N MET A 354 -15.23 -1.88 9.40
CA MET A 354 -16.22 -2.71 8.71
C MET A 354 -16.10 -2.58 7.19
N GLY A 355 -15.86 -1.36 6.70
CA GLY A 355 -15.61 -1.07 5.29
C GLY A 355 -14.42 -1.88 4.76
N SER A 356 -13.26 -1.79 5.41
CA SER A 356 -12.06 -2.53 5.01
C SER A 356 -12.24 -4.04 5.09
N ALA A 357 -12.91 -4.56 6.12
CA ALA A 357 -13.19 -5.99 6.23
C ALA A 357 -14.10 -6.49 5.10
N SER A 358 -15.16 -5.74 4.78
CA SER A 358 -16.07 -6.09 3.69
C SER A 358 -15.41 -5.99 2.31
N ALA A 359 -14.46 -5.05 2.13
CA ALA A 359 -13.71 -4.89 0.89
C ALA A 359 -12.90 -6.15 0.51
N ILE A 360 -12.48 -6.97 1.48
CA ILE A 360 -11.81 -8.25 1.20
C ILE A 360 -12.73 -9.19 0.40
N MET A 361 -14.02 -9.27 0.75
CA MET A 361 -14.98 -10.13 0.05
C MET A 361 -15.24 -9.65 -1.39
N PHE A 362 -15.27 -8.34 -1.61
CA PHE A 362 -15.49 -7.74 -2.93
C PHE A 362 -14.19 -7.56 -3.74
N GLY A 363 -13.02 -7.70 -3.10
CA GLY A 363 -11.72 -7.56 -3.75
C GLY A 363 -11.37 -8.74 -4.66
N PHE A 364 -11.88 -9.95 -4.38
CA PHE A 364 -11.55 -11.14 -5.17
C PHE A 364 -12.06 -11.08 -6.63
N PRO A 365 -13.31 -10.69 -6.93
CA PRO A 365 -13.74 -10.44 -8.31
C PRO A 365 -12.90 -9.37 -9.02
N LEU A 366 -12.53 -8.30 -8.31
CA LEU A 366 -11.71 -7.23 -8.87
C LEU A 366 -10.33 -7.76 -9.28
N LEU A 367 -9.73 -8.59 -8.44
CA LEU A 367 -8.45 -9.26 -8.68
C LEU A 367 -8.46 -10.11 -9.97
N LEU A 368 -9.57 -10.80 -10.27
CA LEU A 368 -9.71 -11.55 -11.53
C LEU A 368 -9.82 -10.61 -12.75
N ILE A 369 -10.59 -9.51 -12.63
CA ILE A 369 -10.75 -8.53 -13.72
C ILE A 369 -9.41 -7.85 -14.04
N LEU A 370 -8.58 -7.57 -13.03
CA LEU A 370 -7.26 -6.96 -13.18
C LEU A 370 -6.24 -7.86 -13.91
N ASN A 371 -6.51 -9.15 -14.08
CA ASN A 371 -5.67 -10.05 -14.87
C ASN A 371 -5.85 -9.87 -16.39
N ILE A 372 -7.07 -9.53 -16.82
CA ILE A 372 -7.45 -9.36 -18.23
C ILE A 372 -6.53 -8.39 -19.00
N PRO A 373 -6.20 -7.18 -18.50
CA PRO A 373 -5.35 -6.25 -19.24
C PRO A 373 -3.90 -6.76 -19.35
N ILE A 374 -3.41 -7.53 -18.36
CA ILE A 374 -2.08 -8.14 -18.41
C ILE A 374 -2.04 -9.21 -19.50
N VAL A 375 -3.04 -10.08 -19.56
CA VAL A 375 -3.18 -11.08 -20.63
C VAL A 375 -3.31 -10.41 -21.99
N GLY A 376 -4.12 -9.36 -22.10
CA GLY A 376 -4.27 -8.57 -23.32
C GLY A 376 -2.96 -7.96 -23.80
N TYR A 377 -2.13 -7.47 -22.86
CA TYR A 377 -0.79 -6.98 -23.17
C TYR A 377 0.14 -8.11 -23.66
N LEU A 378 0.22 -9.23 -22.93
CA LEU A 378 1.07 -10.36 -23.31
C LEU A 378 0.68 -11.00 -24.64
N GLN A 379 -0.62 -11.01 -24.98
CA GLN A 379 -1.14 -11.61 -26.20
C GLN A 379 -1.29 -10.61 -27.37
N ASN A 380 -0.89 -9.34 -27.20
CA ASN A 380 -1.10 -8.27 -28.18
C ASN A 380 -2.57 -8.11 -28.61
N GLN A 381 -3.51 -8.26 -27.67
CA GLN A 381 -4.95 -8.13 -27.88
C GLN A 381 -5.49 -6.87 -27.17
N PRO A 382 -5.40 -5.67 -27.79
CA PRO A 382 -5.82 -4.42 -27.15
C PRO A 382 -7.32 -4.36 -26.85
N VAL A 383 -8.15 -5.19 -27.51
CA VAL A 383 -9.58 -5.32 -27.22
C VAL A 383 -9.85 -5.73 -25.77
N MET A 384 -8.92 -6.46 -25.14
CA MET A 384 -9.03 -6.87 -23.74
C MET A 384 -9.10 -5.68 -22.78
N TYR A 385 -8.50 -4.53 -23.11
CA TYR A 385 -8.60 -3.32 -22.29
C TYR A 385 -10.03 -2.78 -22.25
N LEU A 386 -10.75 -2.87 -23.37
CA LEU A 386 -12.15 -2.46 -23.44
C LEU A 386 -13.03 -3.40 -22.61
N TYR A 387 -12.75 -4.70 -22.66
CA TYR A 387 -13.44 -5.69 -21.80
C TYR A 387 -13.15 -5.44 -20.32
N THR A 388 -11.90 -5.15 -19.95
CA THR A 388 -11.55 -4.77 -18.58
C THR A 388 -12.33 -3.53 -18.14
N PHE A 389 -12.34 -2.47 -18.95
CA PHE A 389 -13.05 -1.24 -18.63
C PHE A 389 -14.56 -1.49 -18.48
N GLY A 390 -15.17 -2.22 -19.42
CA GLY A 390 -16.59 -2.58 -19.36
C GLY A 390 -16.92 -3.43 -18.13
N ALA A 391 -16.07 -4.41 -17.80
CA ALA A 391 -16.23 -5.25 -16.61
C ALA A 391 -16.11 -4.43 -15.31
N LEU A 392 -15.11 -3.55 -15.21
CA LEU A 392 -14.94 -2.66 -14.05
C LEU A 392 -16.12 -1.69 -13.91
N PHE A 393 -16.59 -1.12 -15.02
CA PHE A 393 -17.73 -0.21 -15.01
C PHE A 393 -19.02 -0.93 -14.60
N LEU A 394 -19.29 -2.10 -15.17
CA LEU A 394 -20.45 -2.92 -14.81
C LEU A 394 -20.39 -3.34 -13.34
N TYR A 395 -19.23 -3.80 -12.89
CA TYR A 395 -19.01 -4.19 -11.50
C TYR A 395 -19.25 -3.00 -10.54
N PHE A 396 -18.68 -1.84 -10.85
CA PHE A 396 -18.91 -0.61 -10.11
C PHE A 396 -20.39 -0.21 -10.11
N ALA A 397 -21.08 -0.26 -11.25
CA ALA A 397 -22.49 0.09 -11.37
C ALA A 397 -23.39 -0.84 -10.55
N ILE A 398 -23.11 -2.15 -10.56
CA ILE A 398 -23.82 -3.14 -9.74
C ILE A 398 -23.62 -2.84 -8.24
N LEU A 399 -22.37 -2.70 -7.80
CA LEU A 399 -22.07 -2.42 -6.39
C LEU A 399 -22.68 -1.10 -5.93
N MET A 400 -22.57 -0.05 -6.75
CA MET A 400 -23.15 1.26 -6.47
C MET A 400 -24.68 1.19 -6.41
N GLY A 401 -25.30 0.50 -7.35
CA GLY A 401 -26.76 0.30 -7.39
C GLY A 401 -27.27 -0.43 -6.15
N LEU A 402 -26.61 -1.52 -5.76
CA LEU A 402 -26.94 -2.28 -4.55
C LEU A 402 -26.75 -1.44 -3.29
N LEU A 403 -25.64 -0.69 -3.20
CA LEU A 403 -25.33 0.16 -2.05
C LEU A 403 -26.37 1.27 -1.87
N LEU A 404 -26.70 1.99 -2.94
CA LEU A 404 -27.69 3.08 -2.92
C LEU A 404 -29.11 2.55 -2.68
N TYR A 405 -29.47 1.40 -3.27
CA TYR A 405 -30.76 0.76 -3.02
C TYR A 405 -30.94 0.37 -1.55
N ARG A 406 -29.91 -0.23 -0.95
CA ARG A 406 -29.94 -0.60 0.48
C ARG A 406 -30.00 0.62 1.38
N SER A 407 -29.22 1.66 1.09
CA SER A 407 -29.20 2.91 1.86
C SER A 407 -30.57 3.61 1.90
N ARG A 408 -31.32 3.60 0.79
CA ARG A 408 -32.68 4.15 0.75
C ARG A 408 -33.67 3.40 1.64
N LYS A 409 -33.56 2.08 1.75
CA LYS A 409 -34.43 1.26 2.62
C LYS A 409 -34.17 1.44 4.11
N THR A 410 -32.98 1.91 4.49
CA THR A 410 -32.64 2.16 5.89
C THR A 410 -33.02 3.57 6.33
N THR A 411 -33.29 4.47 5.39
CA THR A 411 -33.68 5.88 5.64
C THR A 411 -35.17 6.16 5.43
N ALA A 412 -35.91 5.26 4.77
CA ALA A 412 -37.37 5.21 4.73
C ALA A 412 -37.88 4.28 5.84
#